data_AF-A0A662RK82-F1
#
_entry.id   AF-A0A662RK82-F1
#
_cell.length_a   1.000
_cell.length_b   1.000
_cell.length_c   1.000
_cell.angle_alpha   90.00
_cell.angle_beta   90.00
_cell.angle_gamma   90.00
#
_symmetry.space_group_name_H-M   'P 1'
#
loop_
_entity.id
_entity.type
_entity.pdbx_description
1 polymer ?
#
loop_
_entity_poly.entity_id
_entity_poly.type
_entity_poly.pdbx_seq_one_letter_code
_entity_poly.pdbx_strand_id
1 'polypeptide(L)'
;MKKAARMVDAVIVAIAMALMITFCGAPVPVASRQACTTPETQSVKTEVLISCRGMVSETEKVNFESSNEDLTNSPPLQDREIIGRIGYRGSLKVTNGETRFVKDMGVDTGGSPNFDVMKSVGYNHADTIGSLSLDEDAGMSIVSNCCATEEEVLCLCPCACVAIPNLFARCEDAKASSRMVVTDVLATTRSEVRITDSPVSLRCGVTATGSGGADTLAHGSIAAQFSAYALEGSTENSGHCACGNVSKPTLGSRMTYNERSSAHGLWQFHAEMDYTSRVKLP
;
A
#
# COMPACT_ATOMS: atom_id res chain seq x y z
N MET A 1 -38.78 -15.70 -21.27
CA MET A 1 -37.74 -14.64 -21.25
C MET A 1 -36.64 -15.07 -20.29
N LYS A 2 -35.49 -15.56 -20.78
CA LYS A 2 -34.41 -16.17 -19.96
C LYS A 2 -32.98 -15.80 -20.42
N LYS A 3 -32.82 -14.66 -21.10
CA LYS A 3 -31.53 -14.27 -21.72
C LYS A 3 -30.86 -13.01 -21.17
N ALA A 4 -31.50 -12.24 -20.29
CA ALA A 4 -30.91 -10.98 -19.78
C ALA A 4 -29.86 -11.19 -18.65
N ALA A 5 -30.04 -12.20 -17.79
CA ALA A 5 -29.15 -12.42 -16.64
C ALA A 5 -27.71 -12.82 -17.03
N ARG A 6 -27.53 -13.56 -18.14
CA ARG A 6 -26.19 -14.00 -18.60
C ARG A 6 -25.32 -12.87 -19.16
N MET A 7 -25.91 -11.76 -19.61
CA MET A 7 -25.16 -10.65 -20.20
C MET A 7 -24.57 -9.74 -19.12
N VAL A 8 -25.28 -9.55 -18.00
CA VAL A 8 -24.79 -8.75 -16.86
C VAL A 8 -23.60 -9.44 -16.18
N ASP A 9 -23.67 -10.77 -16.01
CA ASP A 9 -22.55 -11.56 -15.46
C ASP A 9 -21.29 -11.49 -16.33
N ALA A 10 -21.44 -11.53 -17.67
CA ALA A 10 -20.31 -11.45 -18.59
C ALA A 10 -19.71 -10.04 -18.67
N VAL A 11 -20.53 -8.99 -18.54
CA VAL A 11 -20.08 -7.59 -18.61
C VAL A 11 -19.31 -7.20 -17.34
N ILE A 12 -19.73 -7.64 -16.15
CA ILE A 12 -19.03 -7.35 -14.89
C ILE A 12 -17.66 -8.07 -14.86
N VAL A 13 -17.58 -9.32 -15.33
CA VAL A 13 -16.32 -10.06 -15.43
C VAL A 13 -15.39 -9.47 -16.51
N ALA A 14 -15.95 -8.97 -17.61
CA ALA A 14 -15.15 -8.33 -18.67
C ALA A 14 -14.61 -6.95 -18.25
N ILE A 15 -15.35 -6.15 -17.48
CA ILE A 15 -14.87 -4.84 -16.99
C ILE A 15 -13.80 -5.02 -15.91
N ALA A 16 -13.91 -6.04 -15.06
CA ALA A 16 -12.86 -6.38 -14.10
C ALA A 16 -11.56 -6.88 -14.77
N MET A 17 -11.66 -7.58 -15.91
CA MET A 17 -10.49 -8.01 -16.68
C MET A 17 -9.91 -6.94 -17.62
N ALA A 18 -10.69 -5.95 -18.05
CA ALA A 18 -10.24 -4.93 -19.01
C ALA A 18 -9.40 -3.79 -18.39
N LEU A 19 -9.34 -3.67 -17.06
CA LEU A 19 -8.57 -2.65 -16.35
C LEU A 19 -7.14 -3.07 -15.94
N MET A 20 -6.64 -4.19 -16.48
CA MET A 20 -5.23 -4.57 -16.41
C MET A 20 -4.43 -3.83 -17.49
N ILE A 21 -4.35 -2.50 -17.39
CA ILE A 21 -3.41 -1.72 -18.21
C ILE A 21 -2.00 -2.14 -17.82
N THR A 22 -1.38 -2.84 -18.75
CA THR A 22 0.00 -3.30 -18.74
C THR A 22 0.93 -2.08 -18.83
N PHE A 23 1.54 -1.68 -17.72
CA PHE A 23 2.70 -0.80 -17.77
C PHE A 23 3.96 -1.66 -17.77
N CYS A 24 4.39 -2.00 -18.98
CA CYS A 24 5.72 -2.53 -19.25
C CYS A 24 6.70 -1.35 -19.19
N GLY A 25 7.35 -1.16 -18.04
CA GLY A 25 8.52 -0.31 -17.88
C GLY A 25 9.73 -1.21 -17.63
N ALA A 26 10.69 -1.24 -18.55
CA ALA A 26 11.88 -2.07 -18.47
C ALA A 26 12.71 -1.77 -17.19
N PRO A 27 13.26 -2.79 -16.51
CA PRO A 27 14.19 -2.55 -15.42
C PRO A 27 15.52 -2.04 -15.98
N VAL A 28 15.94 -0.85 -15.52
CA VAL A 28 17.33 -0.40 -15.66
C VAL A 28 18.09 -0.98 -14.45
N PRO A 29 19.21 -1.70 -14.63
CA PRO A 29 19.98 -2.19 -13.51
C PRO A 29 20.66 -1.00 -12.84
N VAL A 30 20.25 -0.69 -11.61
CA VAL A 30 20.94 0.27 -10.73
C VAL A 30 21.21 -0.47 -9.44
N ALA A 31 22.50 -0.74 -9.18
CA ALA A 31 22.96 -1.39 -7.98
C ALA A 31 22.70 -0.47 -6.80
N SER A 32 21.85 -0.93 -5.90
CA SER A 32 21.31 -0.16 -4.80
C SER A 32 21.25 -1.17 -3.63
N ARG A 33 21.88 -0.90 -2.48
CA ARG A 33 21.76 -1.82 -1.32
C ARG A 33 20.34 -1.70 -0.73
N GLN A 34 19.47 -2.59 -1.19
CA GLN A 34 18.08 -2.79 -0.77
C GLN A 34 18.03 -3.47 0.61
N ALA A 35 16.86 -3.48 1.27
CA ALA A 35 16.59 -4.54 2.25
C ALA A 35 16.82 -5.87 1.52
N CYS A 36 17.69 -6.73 2.05
CA CYS A 36 18.03 -7.97 1.36
C CYS A 36 16.73 -8.71 1.03
N THR A 37 16.59 -9.20 -0.20
CA THR A 37 15.73 -10.35 -0.43
C THR A 37 16.23 -11.40 0.56
N THR A 38 15.41 -11.80 1.52
CA THR A 38 15.76 -12.96 2.33
C THR A 38 15.95 -14.12 1.35
N PRO A 39 16.81 -15.11 1.64
CA PRO A 39 16.86 -16.36 0.85
C PRO A 39 15.49 -17.08 0.77
N GLU A 40 14.48 -16.56 1.48
CA GLU A 40 13.16 -17.11 1.66
C GLU A 40 12.22 -16.61 0.55
N THR A 41 11.90 -17.51 -0.37
CA THR A 41 10.99 -17.33 -1.51
C THR A 41 9.53 -17.58 -1.09
N GLN A 42 9.07 -16.94 -0.03
CA GLN A 42 7.73 -17.17 0.49
C GLN A 42 6.72 -16.44 -0.39
N SER A 43 5.72 -17.18 -0.87
CA SER A 43 4.58 -16.61 -1.55
C SER A 43 3.28 -17.07 -0.92
N VAL A 44 2.34 -16.13 -0.76
CA VAL A 44 0.97 -16.41 -0.33
C VAL A 44 0.05 -15.86 -1.41
N LYS A 45 -0.72 -16.74 -2.05
CA LYS A 45 -1.77 -16.35 -2.98
C LYS A 45 -3.13 -16.76 -2.43
N THR A 46 -4.06 -15.83 -2.42
CA THR A 46 -5.44 -16.06 -1.96
C THR A 46 -6.41 -15.50 -2.98
N GLU A 47 -7.28 -16.37 -3.49
CA GLU A 47 -8.42 -15.99 -4.33
C GLU A 47 -9.71 -16.29 -3.56
N VAL A 48 -10.59 -15.30 -3.44
CA VAL A 48 -11.90 -15.46 -2.78
C VAL A 48 -12.99 -14.98 -3.72
N LEU A 49 -14.01 -15.81 -3.91
CA LEU A 49 -15.23 -15.45 -4.64
C LEU A 49 -16.44 -15.76 -3.76
N ILE A 50 -17.21 -14.72 -3.45
CA ILE A 50 -18.43 -14.81 -2.65
C ILE A 50 -19.58 -14.27 -3.49
N SER A 51 -20.63 -15.07 -3.65
CA SER A 51 -21.93 -14.64 -4.13
C SER A 51 -22.95 -15.01 -3.07
N CYS A 52 -23.45 -14.01 -2.34
CA CYS A 52 -24.30 -14.23 -1.17
C CYS A 52 -25.52 -13.31 -1.21
N ARG A 53 -26.67 -13.85 -0.82
CA ARG A 53 -27.82 -13.05 -0.39
C ARG A 53 -27.97 -13.21 1.11
N GLY A 54 -27.64 -12.18 1.87
CA GLY A 54 -27.59 -12.24 3.33
C GLY A 54 -26.30 -11.62 3.88
N MET A 55 -25.76 -12.22 4.94
CA MET A 55 -24.57 -11.72 5.62
C MET A 55 -23.28 -12.20 4.94
N VAL A 56 -22.29 -11.31 4.93
CA VAL A 56 -20.91 -11.63 4.52
C VAL A 56 -19.96 -11.03 5.54
N SER A 57 -18.95 -11.78 5.95
CA SER A 57 -17.82 -11.26 6.71
C SER A 57 -16.55 -11.80 6.09
N GLU A 58 -15.63 -10.92 5.78
CA GLU A 58 -14.31 -11.26 5.27
C GLU A 58 -13.32 -10.32 5.92
N THR A 59 -12.22 -10.89 6.42
CA THR A 59 -11.19 -10.13 7.12
C THR A 59 -9.85 -10.71 6.77
N GLU A 60 -8.86 -9.84 6.69
CA GLU A 60 -7.50 -10.23 6.38
C GLU A 60 -6.50 -9.27 7.01
N LYS A 61 -5.30 -9.79 7.21
CA LYS A 61 -4.19 -9.04 7.75
C LYS A 61 -2.90 -9.59 7.17
N VAL A 62 -2.07 -8.71 6.65
CA VAL A 62 -0.71 -9.04 6.23
C VAL A 62 0.25 -8.14 6.99
N ASN A 63 1.26 -8.77 7.57
CA ASN A 63 2.41 -8.09 8.15
C ASN A 63 3.64 -8.74 7.51
N PHE A 64 4.47 -7.96 6.85
CA PHE A 64 5.74 -8.42 6.32
C PHE A 64 6.84 -7.49 6.81
N GLU A 65 7.94 -8.07 7.29
CA GLU A 65 9.13 -7.34 7.73
C GLU A 65 10.35 -8.01 7.09
N SER A 66 11.28 -7.20 6.61
CA SER A 66 12.56 -7.66 6.06
C SER A 66 13.68 -6.75 6.58
N SER A 67 14.83 -7.35 6.87
CA SER A 67 16.07 -6.66 7.21
C SER A 67 17.23 -7.31 6.46
N ASN A 68 18.29 -6.54 6.19
CA ASN A 68 19.57 -7.12 5.78
C ASN A 68 20.38 -7.68 6.97
N GLU A 69 19.86 -7.56 8.19
CA GLU A 69 20.42 -8.07 9.43
C GLU A 69 19.40 -8.95 10.18
N ASP A 70 19.75 -9.42 11.39
CA ASP A 70 18.87 -10.23 12.22
C ASP A 70 17.73 -9.39 12.84
N LEU A 71 16.50 -9.60 12.36
CA LEU A 71 15.28 -8.94 12.87
C LEU A 71 15.05 -9.13 14.38
N THR A 72 15.64 -10.16 15.00
CA THR A 72 15.48 -10.45 16.43
C THR A 72 16.49 -9.74 17.33
N ASN A 73 17.48 -9.05 16.74
CA ASN A 73 18.59 -8.40 17.45
C ASN A 73 18.62 -6.86 17.25
N SER A 74 17.45 -6.24 17.11
CA SER A 74 17.35 -4.80 16.79
C SER A 74 16.33 -4.13 17.70
N PRO A 75 16.75 -3.65 18.90
CA PRO A 75 17.36 -2.31 18.95
C PRO A 75 18.59 -2.14 19.88
N PRO A 76 19.56 -1.26 19.53
CA PRO A 76 19.57 -0.34 18.37
C PRO A 76 19.82 -1.04 17.01
N LEU A 77 19.47 -0.38 15.89
CA LEU A 77 19.75 -0.92 14.55
C LEU A 77 21.25 -1.11 14.36
N GLN A 78 21.65 -2.22 13.74
CA GLN A 78 23.05 -2.50 13.43
C GLN A 78 23.61 -1.53 12.39
N ASP A 79 24.94 -1.53 12.25
CA ASP A 79 25.62 -0.72 11.24
C ASP A 79 25.11 -1.09 9.84
N ARG A 80 24.63 -0.10 9.08
CA ARG A 80 24.10 -0.26 7.71
C ARG A 80 22.88 -1.18 7.61
N GLU A 81 22.14 -1.37 8.71
CA GLU A 81 20.87 -2.07 8.69
C GLU A 81 19.75 -1.24 8.04
N ILE A 82 18.94 -1.89 7.22
CA ILE A 82 17.75 -1.37 6.56
C ILE A 82 16.61 -2.32 6.90
N ILE A 83 15.58 -1.80 7.57
CA ILE A 83 14.36 -2.54 7.84
C ILE A 83 13.25 -1.99 6.94
N GLY A 84 12.62 -2.87 6.18
CA GLY A 84 11.38 -2.59 5.46
C GLY A 84 10.19 -3.30 6.10
N ARG A 85 9.05 -2.63 6.19
CA ARG A 85 7.81 -3.19 6.73
C ARG A 85 6.63 -2.92 5.80
N ILE A 86 5.74 -3.89 5.69
CA ILE A 86 4.42 -3.77 5.07
C ILE A 86 3.38 -4.11 6.14
N GLY A 87 2.37 -3.26 6.27
CA GLY A 87 1.17 -3.54 7.04
C GLY A 87 -0.05 -3.41 6.16
N TYR A 88 -0.91 -4.43 6.16
CA TYR A 88 -2.20 -4.38 5.49
C TYR A 88 -3.30 -4.97 6.37
N ARG A 89 -4.47 -4.35 6.32
CA ARG A 89 -5.69 -4.81 6.97
C ARG A 89 -6.87 -4.57 6.03
N GLY A 90 -7.69 -5.60 5.84
CA GLY A 90 -8.96 -5.49 5.14
C GLY A 90 -10.10 -6.07 5.99
N SER A 91 -11.27 -5.44 5.91
CA SER A 91 -12.49 -5.93 6.55
C SER A 91 -13.71 -5.59 5.70
N LEU A 92 -14.38 -6.62 5.19
CA LEU A 92 -15.71 -6.53 4.58
C LEU A 92 -16.75 -7.07 5.55
N LYS A 93 -17.82 -6.31 5.78
CA LYS A 93 -19.01 -6.74 6.53
C LYS A 93 -20.26 -6.36 5.79
N VAL A 94 -21.14 -7.33 5.56
CA VAL A 94 -22.47 -7.13 4.99
C VAL A 94 -23.50 -7.72 5.95
N THR A 95 -24.55 -6.94 6.24
CA THR A 95 -25.61 -7.34 7.17
C THR A 95 -26.76 -8.07 6.50
N ASN A 96 -27.14 -7.64 5.30
CA ASN A 96 -28.16 -8.27 4.46
C ASN A 96 -28.06 -7.70 3.03
N GLY A 97 -28.79 -8.24 2.07
CA GLY A 97 -28.78 -7.80 0.67
C GLY A 97 -28.00 -8.73 -0.24
N GLU A 98 -27.86 -8.36 -1.50
CA GLU A 98 -27.13 -9.14 -2.49
C GLU A 98 -25.69 -8.64 -2.61
N THR A 99 -24.75 -9.54 -2.37
CA THR A 99 -23.30 -9.26 -2.40
C THR A 99 -22.62 -10.14 -3.40
N ARG A 100 -21.75 -9.53 -4.21
CA ARG A 100 -20.73 -10.20 -5.00
C ARG A 100 -19.38 -9.63 -4.60
N PHE A 101 -18.49 -10.49 -4.15
CA PHE A 101 -17.16 -10.09 -3.72
C PHE A 101 -16.14 -11.01 -4.38
N VAL A 102 -15.15 -10.39 -5.03
CA VAL A 102 -14.00 -11.06 -5.61
C VAL A 102 -12.76 -10.43 -5.02
N LYS A 103 -11.82 -11.26 -4.58
CA LYS A 103 -10.52 -10.85 -4.09
C LYS A 103 -9.44 -11.71 -4.74
N ASP A 104 -8.38 -11.06 -5.21
CA ASP A 104 -7.12 -11.69 -5.56
C ASP A 104 -6.02 -10.97 -4.77
N MET A 105 -5.32 -11.73 -3.91
CA MET A 105 -4.24 -11.22 -3.06
C MET A 105 -2.99 -12.05 -3.29
N GLY A 106 -1.86 -11.38 -3.46
CA GLY A 106 -0.52 -11.93 -3.47
C GLY A 106 0.38 -11.26 -2.44
N VAL A 107 1.15 -12.08 -1.72
CA VAL A 107 2.36 -11.68 -1.00
C VAL A 107 3.51 -12.44 -1.64
N ASP A 108 4.60 -11.76 -1.98
CA ASP A 108 5.81 -12.37 -2.52
C ASP A 108 7.05 -11.69 -1.91
N THR A 109 7.78 -12.40 -1.06
CA THR A 109 8.95 -11.84 -0.38
C THR A 109 10.19 -11.77 -1.27
N GLY A 110 10.20 -12.52 -2.39
CA GLY A 110 11.30 -12.53 -3.37
C GLY A 110 10.96 -11.81 -4.67
N GLY A 111 9.69 -11.52 -4.91
CA GLY A 111 9.18 -10.82 -6.09
C GLY A 111 8.79 -9.37 -5.81
N SER A 112 8.48 -8.65 -6.89
CA SER A 112 7.94 -7.29 -6.85
C SER A 112 6.67 -7.22 -7.72
N PRO A 113 5.55 -6.67 -7.21
CA PRO A 113 5.41 -6.10 -5.86
C PRO A 113 5.44 -7.16 -4.74
N ASN A 114 5.84 -6.74 -3.54
CA ASN A 114 5.87 -7.64 -2.38
C ASN A 114 4.47 -7.96 -1.86
N PHE A 115 3.54 -7.04 -2.08
CA PHE A 115 2.15 -7.17 -1.72
C PHE A 115 1.31 -6.54 -2.82
N ASP A 116 0.32 -7.27 -3.32
CA ASP A 116 -0.72 -6.78 -4.23
C ASP A 116 -2.04 -7.39 -3.82
N VAL A 117 -3.07 -6.57 -3.67
CA VAL A 117 -4.43 -7.03 -3.45
C VAL A 117 -5.35 -6.22 -4.32
N MET A 118 -6.19 -6.91 -5.06
CA MET A 118 -7.29 -6.32 -5.81
C MET A 118 -8.60 -6.91 -5.29
N LYS A 119 -9.56 -6.04 -5.02
CA LYS A 119 -10.92 -6.43 -4.67
C LYS A 119 -11.91 -5.78 -5.61
N SER A 120 -12.94 -6.55 -5.96
CA SER A 120 -14.14 -6.03 -6.59
C SER A 120 -15.33 -6.41 -5.73
N VAL A 121 -16.17 -5.43 -5.42
CA VAL A 121 -17.35 -5.62 -4.60
C VAL A 121 -18.56 -4.97 -5.26
N GLY A 122 -19.56 -5.78 -5.55
CA GLY A 122 -20.90 -5.34 -5.93
C GLY A 122 -21.85 -5.60 -4.77
N TYR A 123 -22.63 -4.59 -4.41
CA TYR A 123 -23.61 -4.70 -3.35
C TYR A 123 -24.87 -3.89 -3.66
N ASN A 124 -26.02 -4.50 -3.44
CA ASN A 124 -27.31 -3.84 -3.52
C ASN A 124 -28.21 -4.36 -2.39
N HIS A 125 -28.74 -3.43 -1.59
CA HIS A 125 -29.64 -3.76 -0.49
C HIS A 125 -31.02 -4.28 -0.96
N ALA A 126 -31.40 -4.01 -2.21
CA ALA A 126 -32.67 -4.36 -2.83
C ALA A 126 -33.87 -3.96 -1.93
N ASP A 127 -34.84 -4.85 -1.78
CA ASP A 127 -36.00 -4.65 -0.90
C ASP A 127 -35.68 -4.91 0.59
N THR A 128 -34.40 -5.01 0.97
CA THR A 128 -33.97 -5.30 2.34
C THR A 128 -33.38 -4.07 3.04
N ILE A 129 -33.36 -4.11 4.36
CA ILE A 129 -32.62 -3.16 5.18
C ILE A 129 -31.26 -3.79 5.46
N GLY A 130 -30.29 -3.51 4.58
CA GLY A 130 -28.92 -4.00 4.68
C GLY A 130 -27.93 -2.89 4.37
N SER A 131 -26.69 -3.11 4.78
CA SER A 131 -25.55 -2.28 4.41
C SER A 131 -24.30 -3.11 4.24
N LEU A 132 -23.39 -2.57 3.42
CA LEU A 132 -22.02 -3.03 3.26
C LEU A 132 -21.06 -2.03 3.92
N SER A 133 -20.14 -2.52 4.73
CA SER A 133 -18.97 -1.80 5.22
C SER A 133 -17.73 -2.45 4.65
N LEU A 134 -16.87 -1.67 3.99
CA LEU A 134 -15.55 -2.10 3.56
C LEU A 134 -14.53 -1.09 4.10
N ASP A 135 -13.59 -1.61 4.89
CA ASP A 135 -12.49 -0.88 5.50
C ASP A 135 -11.17 -1.50 5.03
N GLU A 136 -10.26 -0.68 4.52
CA GLU A 136 -8.93 -1.10 4.07
C GLU A 136 -7.86 -0.11 4.52
N ASP A 137 -6.77 -0.63 5.07
CA ASP A 137 -5.57 0.11 5.42
C ASP A 137 -4.36 -0.60 4.80
N ALA A 138 -3.56 0.14 4.04
CA ALA A 138 -2.27 -0.30 3.51
C ALA A 138 -1.18 0.68 3.94
N GLY A 139 -0.03 0.16 4.33
CA GLY A 139 1.08 1.01 4.72
C GLY A 139 2.41 0.34 4.53
N MET A 140 3.43 1.17 4.42
CA MET A 140 4.81 0.77 4.38
C MET A 140 5.66 1.67 5.27
N SER A 141 6.74 1.11 5.77
CA SER A 141 7.79 1.88 6.43
C SER A 141 9.16 1.35 6.05
N ILE A 142 10.08 2.28 5.77
CA ILE A 142 11.49 1.98 5.58
C ILE A 142 12.29 2.78 6.62
N VAL A 143 13.16 2.09 7.34
CA VAL A 143 14.08 2.72 8.27
C VAL A 143 15.48 2.21 7.94
N SER A 144 16.44 3.13 7.83
CA SER A 144 17.83 2.76 7.57
C SER A 144 18.78 3.47 8.52
N ASN A 145 19.76 2.70 8.99
CA ASN A 145 20.93 3.20 9.68
C ASN A 145 22.10 3.30 8.69
N CYS A 146 22.93 4.33 8.83
CA CYS A 146 24.14 4.49 8.02
C CYS A 146 25.45 4.27 8.80
N CYS A 147 25.37 4.03 10.11
CA CYS A 147 26.53 3.99 11.00
C CYS A 147 26.25 3.31 12.34
N ALA A 148 27.25 2.58 12.87
CA ALA A 148 27.22 2.08 14.25
C ALA A 148 27.11 3.24 15.26
N THR A 149 26.00 3.33 15.99
CA THR A 149 25.90 4.18 17.18
C THR A 149 25.77 3.30 18.42
N GLU A 150 26.68 3.43 19.37
CA GLU A 150 26.64 2.73 20.67
C GLU A 150 25.52 3.22 21.61
N GLU A 151 24.79 4.29 21.24
CA GLU A 151 23.68 4.81 22.02
C GLU A 151 22.34 4.22 21.58
N GLU A 152 21.58 3.68 22.54
CA GLU A 152 20.20 3.14 22.45
C GLU A 152 19.15 4.18 22.00
N VAL A 153 19.35 4.84 20.86
CA VAL A 153 18.35 5.72 20.28
C VAL A 153 17.59 4.91 19.23
N LEU A 154 16.45 4.38 19.66
CA LEU A 154 15.31 4.04 18.81
C LEU A 154 15.30 4.95 17.57
N CYS A 155 15.43 4.34 16.41
CA CYS A 155 15.53 4.97 15.10
C CYS A 155 14.59 6.17 14.91
N LEU A 156 15.10 7.34 15.25
CA LEU A 156 14.57 8.65 14.90
C LEU A 156 15.67 9.28 14.04
N CYS A 157 15.67 8.96 12.74
CA CYS A 157 16.65 9.54 11.82
C CYS A 157 16.59 11.08 11.91
N PRO A 158 17.66 11.79 12.31
CA PRO A 158 18.81 12.02 11.44
C PRO A 158 20.16 11.97 12.20
N CYS A 159 20.87 10.85 12.07
CA CYS A 159 22.30 10.78 12.35
C CYS A 159 23.06 10.19 11.14
N ALA A 160 23.49 11.04 10.20
CA ALA A 160 24.61 10.79 9.30
C ALA A 160 25.93 10.62 10.07
N CYS A 161 26.34 9.38 10.36
CA CYS A 161 27.69 9.12 10.83
C CYS A 161 28.53 8.56 9.69
N VAL A 162 29.77 9.07 9.65
CA VAL A 162 30.90 8.70 8.80
C VAL A 162 30.49 8.21 7.40
N ALA A 163 30.51 9.14 6.45
CA ALA A 163 30.34 8.90 5.04
C ALA A 163 31.27 7.76 4.53
N ILE A 164 30.76 6.53 4.57
CA ILE A 164 31.03 5.58 3.51
C ILE A 164 30.12 6.03 2.35
N PRO A 165 30.56 6.05 1.08
CA PRO A 165 29.83 6.73 0.00
C PRO A 165 28.40 6.23 -0.33
N ASN A 166 27.81 5.30 0.44
CA ASN A 166 26.83 4.36 -0.08
C ASN A 166 25.50 4.24 0.69
N LEU A 167 25.24 4.98 1.80
CA LEU A 167 23.93 4.98 2.47
C LEU A 167 23.72 6.24 3.33
N PHE A 168 22.63 6.98 3.09
CA PHE A 168 22.15 8.03 3.99
C PHE A 168 21.16 7.42 4.98
N ALA A 169 21.20 7.80 6.26
CA ALA A 169 20.15 7.43 7.20
C ALA A 169 18.81 8.04 6.73
N ARG A 170 17.74 7.23 6.74
CA ARG A 170 16.39 7.60 6.27
C ARG A 170 15.30 7.00 7.14
N CYS A 171 14.17 7.69 7.21
CA CYS A 171 12.93 7.20 7.78
C CYS A 171 11.78 7.58 6.86
N GLU A 172 11.09 6.58 6.31
CA GLU A 172 9.93 6.73 5.44
C GLU A 172 8.75 5.97 6.05
N ASP A 173 7.58 6.60 6.05
CA ASP A 173 6.31 6.00 6.42
C ASP A 173 5.25 6.53 5.46
N ALA A 174 4.57 5.62 4.76
CA ALA A 174 3.44 5.96 3.90
C ALA A 174 2.27 5.07 4.27
N LYS A 175 1.08 5.66 4.36
CA LYS A 175 -0.17 4.99 4.69
C LYS A 175 -1.28 5.47 3.78
N ALA A 176 -2.10 4.55 3.34
CA ALA A 176 -3.31 4.78 2.58
C ALA A 176 -4.45 4.01 3.25
N SER A 177 -5.60 4.63 3.37
CA SER A 177 -6.80 3.97 3.85
C SER A 177 -8.03 4.32 3.02
N SER A 178 -8.95 3.38 2.93
CA SER A 178 -10.26 3.58 2.33
C SER A 178 -11.35 2.97 3.19
N ARG A 179 -12.47 3.68 3.31
CA ARG A 179 -13.60 3.26 4.12
C ARG A 179 -14.89 3.62 3.42
N MET A 180 -15.77 2.66 3.23
CA MET A 180 -17.11 2.89 2.69
C MET A 180 -18.18 2.20 3.53
N VAL A 181 -19.31 2.87 3.70
CA VAL A 181 -20.54 2.30 4.28
C VAL A 181 -21.70 2.63 3.35
N VAL A 182 -22.24 1.62 2.68
CA VAL A 182 -23.10 1.81 1.50
C VAL A 182 -24.30 0.88 1.49
N THR A 183 -25.32 1.30 0.75
CA THR A 183 -26.55 0.53 0.47
C THR A 183 -26.63 0.08 -0.99
N ASP A 184 -25.90 0.76 -1.87
CA ASP A 184 -25.77 0.45 -3.29
C ASP A 184 -24.38 0.84 -3.77
N VAL A 185 -23.59 -0.12 -4.27
CA VAL A 185 -22.25 0.14 -4.82
C VAL A 185 -21.79 -0.94 -5.80
N LEU A 186 -20.99 -0.53 -6.77
CA LEU A 186 -19.99 -1.35 -7.46
C LEU A 186 -18.63 -0.66 -7.26
N ALA A 187 -17.76 -1.26 -6.47
CA ALA A 187 -16.45 -0.73 -6.12
C ALA A 187 -15.32 -1.68 -6.50
N THR A 188 -14.19 -1.10 -6.89
CA THR A 188 -12.92 -1.81 -7.07
C THR A 188 -11.86 -1.08 -6.26
N THR A 189 -11.09 -1.84 -5.50
CA THR A 189 -9.93 -1.33 -4.77
C THR A 189 -8.69 -2.11 -5.16
N ARG A 190 -7.54 -1.43 -5.15
CA ARG A 190 -6.24 -2.07 -5.33
C ARG A 190 -5.24 -1.45 -4.38
N SER A 191 -4.48 -2.28 -3.67
CA SER A 191 -3.35 -1.85 -2.84
C SER A 191 -2.11 -2.63 -3.25
N GLU A 192 -1.04 -1.92 -3.59
CA GLU A 192 0.23 -2.49 -4.02
C GLU A 192 1.37 -1.88 -3.20
N VAL A 193 2.27 -2.70 -2.66
CA VAL A 193 3.42 -2.26 -1.86
C VAL A 193 4.70 -2.94 -2.33
N ARG A 194 5.75 -2.13 -2.49
CA ARG A 194 7.11 -2.56 -2.86
C ARG A 194 8.10 -2.03 -1.84
N ILE A 195 8.83 -2.92 -1.17
CA ILE A 195 9.89 -2.57 -0.21
C ILE A 195 11.22 -3.27 -0.47
N THR A 196 11.24 -4.40 -1.19
CA THR A 196 12.48 -5.13 -1.50
C THR A 196 13.15 -4.62 -2.77
N ASP A 197 12.39 -3.99 -3.68
CA ASP A 197 12.90 -3.45 -4.94
C ASP A 197 12.79 -1.93 -5.03
N SER A 198 13.70 -1.32 -5.82
CA SER A 198 13.68 0.11 -6.10
C SER A 198 12.90 0.38 -7.41
N PRO A 199 12.02 1.39 -7.45
CA PRO A 199 11.69 2.27 -6.33
C PRO A 199 10.80 1.59 -5.29
N VAL A 200 11.00 1.94 -4.02
CA VAL A 200 10.06 1.62 -2.94
C VAL A 200 8.78 2.41 -3.19
N SER A 201 7.63 1.77 -3.11
CA SER A 201 6.36 2.41 -3.45
C SER A 201 5.16 1.84 -2.70
N LEU A 202 4.20 2.71 -2.43
CA LEU A 202 2.85 2.38 -1.98
C LEU A 202 1.88 2.97 -3.01
N ARG A 203 1.03 2.13 -3.60
CA ARG A 203 -0.04 2.55 -4.50
C ARG A 203 -1.36 2.04 -3.97
N CYS A 204 -2.32 2.93 -3.81
CA CYS A 204 -3.69 2.58 -3.45
C CYS A 204 -4.68 3.29 -4.37
N GLY A 205 -5.60 2.52 -4.92
CA GLY A 205 -6.68 3.02 -5.77
C GLY A 205 -8.03 2.55 -5.26
N VAL A 206 -9.02 3.44 -5.29
CA VAL A 206 -10.43 3.11 -5.09
C VAL A 206 -11.26 3.78 -6.18
N THR A 207 -12.10 2.98 -6.84
CA THR A 207 -13.10 3.47 -7.77
C THR A 207 -14.44 2.86 -7.38
N ALA A 208 -15.46 3.70 -7.20
CA ALA A 208 -16.76 3.26 -6.74
C ALA A 208 -17.89 4.05 -7.42
N THR A 209 -18.89 3.30 -7.89
CA THR A 209 -20.09 3.76 -8.62
C THR A 209 -21.31 3.02 -8.06
N GLY A 210 -22.52 3.32 -8.55
CA GLY A 210 -23.71 2.55 -8.18
C GLY A 210 -23.67 1.12 -8.72
N SER A 211 -24.51 0.23 -8.20
CA SER A 211 -24.53 -1.19 -8.62
C SER A 211 -24.98 -1.40 -10.07
N GLY A 212 -25.60 -0.39 -10.69
CA GLY A 212 -25.95 -0.37 -12.10
C GLY A 212 -24.75 -0.19 -13.05
N GLY A 213 -23.55 0.07 -12.51
CA GLY A 213 -22.30 0.19 -13.26
C GLY A 213 -21.85 1.63 -13.47
N ALA A 214 -21.03 1.84 -14.51
CA ALA A 214 -20.53 3.16 -14.88
C ALA A 214 -21.68 4.17 -15.04
N ASP A 215 -21.41 5.42 -14.70
CA ASP A 215 -22.36 6.54 -14.72
C ASP A 215 -23.56 6.42 -13.76
N THR A 216 -23.63 5.37 -12.94
CA THR A 216 -24.62 5.28 -11.86
C THR A 216 -24.04 5.79 -10.53
N LEU A 217 -24.88 6.42 -9.72
CA LEU A 217 -24.47 6.98 -8.43
C LEU A 217 -24.59 5.91 -7.35
N ALA A 218 -23.50 5.68 -6.61
CA ALA A 218 -23.53 4.89 -5.38
C ALA A 218 -24.32 5.62 -4.30
N HIS A 219 -24.81 4.87 -3.31
CA HIS A 219 -25.54 5.45 -2.18
C HIS A 219 -24.93 5.05 -0.84
N GLY A 220 -24.54 6.06 -0.05
CA GLY A 220 -23.98 5.90 1.29
C GLY A 220 -22.87 6.90 1.56
N SER A 221 -21.81 6.46 2.23
CA SER A 221 -20.61 7.26 2.47
C SER A 221 -19.35 6.53 2.03
N ILE A 222 -18.36 7.30 1.60
CA ILE A 222 -17.02 6.83 1.26
C ILE A 222 -15.99 7.88 1.68
N ALA A 223 -14.83 7.43 2.14
CA ALA A 223 -13.66 8.24 2.36
C ALA A 223 -12.40 7.49 1.94
N ALA A 224 -11.44 8.23 1.40
CA ALA A 224 -10.07 7.79 1.17
C ALA A 224 -9.12 8.77 1.84
N GLN A 225 -8.06 8.25 2.45
CA GLN A 225 -7.04 9.05 3.12
C GLN A 225 -5.65 8.58 2.72
N PHE A 226 -4.74 9.54 2.57
CA PHE A 226 -3.34 9.29 2.33
C PHE A 226 -2.48 10.10 3.28
N SER A 227 -1.39 9.50 3.76
CA SER A 227 -0.36 10.23 4.50
C SER A 227 1.01 9.70 4.14
N ALA A 228 1.97 10.60 3.98
CA ALA A 228 3.37 10.27 3.78
C ALA A 228 4.27 11.14 4.65
N TYR A 229 5.27 10.52 5.24
CA TYR A 229 6.31 11.15 6.04
C TYR A 229 7.67 10.63 5.59
N ALA A 230 8.60 11.52 5.29
CA ALA A 230 9.95 11.15 4.90
C ALA A 230 10.98 12.09 5.51
N LEU A 231 12.08 11.52 6.02
CA LEU A 231 13.26 12.23 6.50
C LEU A 231 14.50 11.71 5.78
N GLU A 232 15.38 12.62 5.40
CA GLU A 232 16.67 12.32 4.78
C GLU A 232 17.78 13.10 5.48
N GLY A 233 18.87 12.42 5.86
CA GLY A 233 20.06 13.07 6.42
C GLY A 233 20.90 13.84 5.39
N SER A 234 21.73 14.77 5.86
CA SER A 234 22.71 15.53 5.07
C SER A 234 24.13 15.38 5.62
N THR A 235 25.12 15.51 4.74
CA THR A 235 26.56 15.53 5.08
C THR A 235 27.06 16.97 5.16
N GLU A 236 27.37 17.49 6.34
CA GLU A 236 28.03 18.80 6.46
C GLU A 236 29.55 18.67 6.39
N ASN A 237 30.16 19.29 5.38
CA ASN A 237 31.42 20.03 5.55
C ASN A 237 31.78 21.07 4.46
N SER A 238 30.92 21.38 3.48
CA SER A 238 31.11 22.57 2.60
C SER A 238 29.89 22.89 1.71
N GLY A 239 28.70 22.85 2.29
CA GLY A 239 27.43 23.09 1.58
C GLY A 239 26.63 21.80 1.39
N HIS A 240 25.34 21.97 1.11
CA HIS A 240 24.28 20.95 1.07
C HIS A 240 24.55 19.77 0.10
N CYS A 241 25.64 19.80 -0.66
CA CYS A 241 26.02 18.77 -1.63
C CYS A 241 27.48 18.28 -1.48
N ALA A 242 28.17 18.64 -0.38
CA ALA A 242 29.59 18.34 -0.24
C ALA A 242 29.83 16.99 0.45
N CYS A 243 30.50 16.09 -0.27
CA CYS A 243 31.06 14.85 0.30
C CYS A 243 32.13 15.24 1.34
N GLY A 244 31.81 15.10 2.63
CA GLY A 244 32.70 15.48 3.71
C GLY A 244 32.52 14.63 4.97
N ASN A 245 33.57 14.54 5.77
CA ASN A 245 33.61 13.75 7.00
C ASN A 245 32.72 14.40 8.05
N VAL A 246 31.53 13.84 8.31
CA VAL A 246 30.50 14.46 9.14
C VAL A 246 30.75 14.14 10.61
N SER A 247 31.22 15.12 11.40
CA SER A 247 31.31 14.99 12.85
C SER A 247 29.98 15.29 13.56
N LYS A 248 29.05 15.95 12.85
CA LYS A 248 27.70 16.28 13.33
C LYS A 248 26.68 16.13 12.21
N PRO A 249 25.89 15.05 12.20
CA PRO A 249 24.84 14.90 11.23
C PRO A 249 23.77 15.99 11.29
N THR A 250 23.22 16.35 10.13
CA THR A 250 22.07 17.25 10.05
C THR A 250 20.93 16.68 9.21
N LEU A 251 19.73 17.21 9.41
CA LEU A 251 18.55 16.88 8.62
C LEU A 251 18.66 17.57 7.25
N GLY A 252 18.74 16.78 6.17
CA GLY A 252 18.85 17.27 4.80
C GLY A 252 17.51 17.59 4.15
N SER A 253 16.50 16.75 4.37
CA SER A 253 15.15 17.01 3.87
C SER A 253 14.08 16.41 4.78
N ARG A 254 12.91 17.03 4.77
CA ARG A 254 11.71 16.54 5.45
C ARG A 254 10.49 16.75 4.56
N MET A 255 9.74 15.69 4.33
CA MET A 255 8.44 15.72 3.67
C MET A 255 7.34 15.28 4.63
N THR A 256 6.22 15.99 4.59
CA THR A 256 4.99 15.59 5.28
C THR A 256 3.83 15.91 4.36
N TYR A 257 2.99 14.90 4.12
CA TYR A 257 1.81 15.00 3.26
C TYR A 257 0.64 14.30 3.93
N ASN A 258 -0.54 14.91 3.85
CA ASN A 258 -1.80 14.33 4.33
C ASN A 258 -2.94 14.82 3.45
N GLU A 259 -3.73 13.89 2.92
CA GLU A 259 -4.94 14.18 2.17
C GLU A 259 -6.08 13.30 2.68
N ARG A 260 -7.29 13.86 2.69
CA ARG A 260 -8.52 13.11 2.88
C ARG A 260 -9.59 13.61 1.93
N SER A 261 -10.18 12.68 1.18
CA SER A 261 -11.29 12.93 0.26
C SER A 261 -12.50 12.09 0.68
N SER A 262 -13.70 12.67 0.70
CA SER A 262 -14.91 11.97 1.16
C SER A 262 -16.20 12.45 0.49
N ALA A 263 -17.16 11.54 0.34
CA ALA A 263 -18.49 11.82 -0.22
C ALA A 263 -19.60 11.14 0.60
N HIS A 264 -20.78 11.76 0.60
CA HIS A 264 -21.97 11.30 1.33
C HIS A 264 -23.23 11.50 0.49
N GLY A 265 -24.23 10.62 0.63
CA GLY A 265 -25.45 10.65 -0.16
C GLY A 265 -25.29 9.89 -1.46
N LEU A 266 -25.56 10.54 -2.59
CA LEU A 266 -25.39 9.99 -3.93
C LEU A 266 -24.08 10.47 -4.56
N TRP A 267 -23.22 9.56 -5.00
CA TRP A 267 -21.89 9.92 -5.46
C TRP A 267 -21.29 8.94 -6.46
N GLN A 268 -20.29 9.42 -7.20
CA GLN A 268 -19.24 8.60 -7.79
C GLN A 268 -17.93 9.02 -7.15
N PHE A 269 -17.05 8.05 -6.91
CA PHE A 269 -15.82 8.31 -6.19
C PHE A 269 -14.66 7.62 -6.89
N HIS A 270 -13.61 8.38 -7.14
CA HIS A 270 -12.35 7.88 -7.66
C HIS A 270 -11.24 8.58 -6.89
N ALA A 271 -10.33 7.79 -6.32
CA ALA A 271 -9.12 8.29 -5.71
C ALA A 271 -7.98 7.32 -6.01
N GLU A 272 -6.86 7.87 -6.43
CA GLU A 272 -5.62 7.16 -6.67
C GLU A 272 -4.51 7.87 -5.90
N MET A 273 -3.79 7.11 -5.09
CA MET A 273 -2.81 7.60 -4.15
C MET A 273 -1.52 6.82 -4.38
N ASP A 274 -0.50 7.52 -4.87
CA ASP A 274 0.81 6.97 -5.18
C ASP A 274 1.88 7.67 -4.34
N TYR A 275 2.64 6.88 -3.59
CA TYR A 275 3.92 7.30 -3.06
C TYR A 275 5.00 6.46 -3.72
N THR A 276 6.03 7.14 -4.22
CA THR A 276 7.23 6.52 -4.78
C THR A 276 8.42 7.22 -4.20
N SER A 277 9.29 6.46 -3.52
CA SER A 277 10.59 6.95 -3.13
C SER A 277 11.61 6.53 -4.17
N ARG A 278 12.08 7.51 -4.96
CA ARG A 278 13.11 7.31 -5.99
C ARG A 278 14.51 7.27 -5.40
N VAL A 279 14.67 6.76 -4.18
CA VAL A 279 15.96 6.73 -3.52
C VAL A 279 16.96 6.03 -4.43
N LYS A 280 17.83 6.83 -5.02
CA LYS A 280 19.05 6.35 -5.66
C LYS A 280 19.98 6.03 -4.51
N LEU A 281 20.11 4.75 -4.19
CA LEU A 281 21.36 4.34 -3.56
C LEU A 281 22.43 4.54 -4.65
N PRO A 282 23.46 5.37 -4.39
CA PRO A 282 24.54 5.54 -5.33
C PRO A 282 25.33 4.24 -5.55
#